data_AF-A0A210P667-F1
#
_entry.id   AF-A0A210P667-F1
#
_cell.length_a   1.000
_cell.length_b   1.000
_cell.length_c   1.000
_cell.angle_alpha   90.00
_cell.angle_beta   90.00
_cell.angle_gamma   90.00
#
_symmetry.space_group_name_H-M   'P 1'
#
loop_
_entity.id
_entity.type
_entity.pdbx_description
1 polymer ?
#
loop_
_entity_poly.entity_id
_entity_poly.type
_entity_poly.pdbx_seq_one_letter_code
_entity_poly.pdbx_strand_id
1 'polypeptide(L)'
;MNYFWIIFNVLLIVALIYWMFRSYKSKKYNKILFVISVIVSVILIIPLLNGIVSNADSIIHPTPFLKLRSKNIHINGTHTKGVLYGETLSNSKVILKDADGIDDNIIVKSNGNGTFKATGLDDCTDYKVTAQKNGKKSDTLKISVGDIPESAYTKLHVNHSNSNNALIINNTDRNTITASGTSSPNAIIKFENPDDNYRVIKKVTANNNGKWAIKLNGPGTGETDKKEIEYYIEAKISNRLTNNDGAIFIENTNHKNMPKKKINKYDKYTKQLNGYVNRGNATDVSYDQTGNTVTWTGFEAWEDYSYNDLEPLITLLQAVTLRRADANNVETPNIKIILPNGQQIAHRDVGNEMKFDN
;
A
#
# COMPACT_ATOMS: atom_id res chain seq x y z
N MET A 1 40.08 21.40 -3.06
CA MET A 1 41.52 21.72 -3.06
C MET A 1 41.64 23.23 -2.85
N ASN A 2 42.33 23.67 -1.78
CA ASN A 2 42.33 25.08 -1.37
C ASN A 2 43.03 25.94 -2.43
N TYR A 3 42.44 27.05 -2.89
CA TYR A 3 43.01 27.91 -3.95
C TYR A 3 44.46 28.32 -3.66
N PHE A 4 44.76 28.48 -2.37
CA PHE A 4 46.11 28.69 -1.85
C PHE A 4 47.14 27.65 -2.34
N TRP A 5 46.76 26.37 -2.37
CA TRP A 5 47.65 25.27 -2.79
C TRP A 5 47.96 25.34 -4.29
N ILE A 6 46.97 25.69 -5.13
CA ILE A 6 47.17 25.86 -6.57
C ILE A 6 48.10 27.04 -6.84
N ILE A 7 47.84 28.19 -6.22
CA ILE A 7 48.64 29.41 -6.37
C ILE A 7 50.07 29.18 -5.89
N PHE A 8 50.25 28.51 -4.74
CA PHE A 8 51.57 28.19 -4.19
C PHE A 8 52.40 27.31 -5.13
N ASN A 9 51.80 26.26 -5.72
CA ASN A 9 52.54 25.40 -6.65
C ASN A 9 52.87 26.09 -7.98
N VAL A 10 51.96 26.92 -8.51
CA VAL A 10 52.25 27.73 -9.70
C VAL A 10 53.43 28.66 -9.44
N LEU A 11 53.43 29.36 -8.31
CA LEU A 11 54.54 30.24 -7.91
C LEU A 11 55.86 29.47 -7.73
N LEU A 12 55.80 28.26 -7.16
CA LEU A 12 56.98 27.41 -6.97
C LEU A 12 57.57 26.92 -8.31
N ILE A 13 56.72 26.53 -9.27
CA ILE A 13 57.12 26.15 -10.62
C ILE A 13 57.75 27.36 -11.35
N VAL A 14 57.12 28.54 -11.28
CA VAL A 14 57.65 29.77 -11.88
C VAL A 14 59.01 30.14 -11.27
N ALA A 15 59.16 30.02 -9.95
CA ALA A 15 60.43 30.26 -9.26
C ALA A 15 61.53 29.27 -9.68
N LEU A 16 61.20 27.99 -9.84
CA LEU A 16 62.12 26.96 -10.34
C LEU A 16 62.55 27.24 -11.79
N ILE A 17 61.61 27.54 -12.69
CA ILE A 17 61.90 27.89 -14.08
C ILE A 17 62.78 29.15 -14.16
N TYR A 18 62.45 30.17 -13.37
CA TYR A 18 63.25 31.40 -13.31
C TYR A 18 64.67 31.13 -12.81
N TRP A 19 64.81 30.32 -11.75
CA TRP A 19 66.11 29.93 -11.22
C TRP A 19 66.94 29.10 -12.21
N MET A 20 66.30 28.20 -12.96
CA MET A 20 66.92 27.44 -14.04
C MET A 20 67.43 28.36 -15.16
N PHE A 21 66.61 29.29 -15.64
CA PHE A 21 66.99 30.27 -16.66
C PHE A 21 68.16 31.15 -16.22
N ARG A 22 68.11 31.64 -14.97
CA ARG A 22 69.17 32.48 -14.39
C ARG A 22 70.48 31.70 -14.24
N SER A 23 70.41 30.47 -13.73
CA SER A 23 71.58 29.60 -13.53
C SER A 23 72.23 29.21 -14.85
N TYR A 24 71.44 28.88 -15.86
CA TYR A 24 71.90 28.60 -17.23
C TYR A 24 72.66 29.79 -17.84
N LYS A 25 72.10 31.00 -17.72
CA LYS A 25 72.72 32.23 -18.26
C LYS A 25 74.03 32.61 -17.56
N SER A 26 74.21 32.22 -16.30
CA SER A 26 75.40 32.53 -15.48
C SER A 26 76.62 31.65 -15.75
N LYS A 27 76.53 30.62 -16.62
CA LYS A 27 77.57 29.59 -16.87
C LYS A 27 78.07 28.79 -15.65
N LYS A 28 77.57 29.04 -14.43
CA LYS A 28 77.80 28.22 -13.21
C LYS A 28 76.72 27.16 -13.01
N TYR A 29 76.37 26.41 -14.06
CA TYR A 29 75.27 25.45 -13.98
C TYR A 29 75.75 24.07 -13.52
N ASN A 30 75.14 23.54 -12.46
CA ASN A 30 75.32 22.15 -12.05
C ASN A 30 74.30 21.28 -12.80
N LYS A 31 74.80 20.37 -13.65
CA LYS A 31 73.96 19.51 -14.51
C LYS A 31 72.96 18.68 -13.70
N ILE A 32 73.39 18.20 -12.53
CA ILE A 32 72.58 17.35 -11.66
C ILE A 32 71.40 18.15 -11.07
N LEU A 33 71.66 19.35 -10.56
CA LEU A 33 70.60 20.22 -10.02
C LEU A 33 69.59 20.66 -11.09
N PHE A 34 70.05 20.88 -12.32
CA PHE A 34 69.16 21.22 -13.44
C PHE A 34 68.22 20.05 -13.77
N VAL A 35 68.75 18.82 -13.91
CA VAL A 35 67.92 17.64 -14.18
C VAL A 35 66.94 17.37 -13.03
N ILE A 36 67.37 17.49 -11.77
CA ILE A 36 66.49 17.37 -10.60
C ILE A 36 65.35 18.41 -10.67
N SER A 37 65.66 19.66 -11.01
CA SER A 37 64.64 20.72 -11.10
C SER A 37 63.60 20.48 -12.21
N VAL A 38 64.01 19.91 -13.35
CA VAL A 38 63.09 19.48 -14.42
C VAL A 38 62.16 18.37 -13.92
N ILE A 39 62.73 17.34 -13.29
CA ILE A 39 61.97 16.20 -12.75
C ILE A 39 60.96 16.67 -11.70
N VAL A 40 61.38 17.51 -10.75
CA VAL A 40 60.50 18.07 -9.72
C VAL A 40 59.39 18.91 -10.35
N SER A 41 59.70 19.73 -11.36
CA SER A 41 58.68 20.54 -12.05
C SER A 41 57.64 19.68 -12.76
N VAL A 42 58.05 18.62 -13.46
CA VAL A 42 57.14 17.68 -14.13
C VAL A 42 56.25 16.95 -13.11
N ILE A 43 56.82 16.49 -11.99
CA ILE A 43 56.07 15.82 -10.92
C ILE A 43 55.03 16.77 -10.30
N LEU A 44 55.35 18.06 -10.16
CA LEU A 44 54.42 19.06 -9.61
C LEU A 44 53.31 19.47 -10.59
N ILE A 45 53.53 19.39 -11.90
CA ILE A 45 52.54 19.75 -12.92
C ILE A 45 51.37 18.75 -12.97
N ILE A 46 51.64 17.45 -12.79
CA ILE A 46 50.63 16.38 -12.86
C ILE A 46 49.48 16.58 -11.85
N PRO A 47 49.71 16.77 -10.53
CA PRO A 47 48.63 17.02 -9.57
C PRO A 47 47.94 18.39 -9.80
N LEU A 48 48.64 19.36 -10.37
CA LEU A 48 48.10 20.69 -10.72
C LEU A 48 47.10 20.58 -11.88
N LEU A 49 47.45 19.85 -12.94
CA LEU A 49 46.55 19.56 -14.07
C LEU A 49 45.32 18.76 -13.61
N ASN A 50 45.50 17.73 -12.78
CA ASN A 50 44.38 16.97 -12.22
C ASN A 50 43.46 17.84 -11.35
N GLY A 51 44.03 18.76 -10.56
CA GLY A 51 43.27 19.75 -9.78
C GLY A 51 42.49 20.72 -10.66
N ILE A 52 43.07 21.22 -11.74
CA ILE A 52 42.40 22.14 -12.68
C ILE A 52 41.27 21.41 -13.42
N VAL A 53 41.52 20.20 -13.93
CA VAL A 53 40.54 19.41 -14.68
C VAL A 53 39.35 19.02 -13.78
N SER A 54 39.60 18.57 -12.55
CA SER A 54 38.52 18.24 -11.60
C SER A 54 37.69 19.46 -11.19
N ASN A 55 38.33 20.64 -11.02
CA ASN A 55 37.60 21.88 -10.76
C ASN A 55 36.78 22.32 -11.98
N ALA A 56 37.34 22.25 -13.19
CA ALA A 56 36.62 22.55 -14.43
C ALA A 56 35.41 21.62 -14.62
N ASP A 57 35.58 20.31 -14.38
CA ASP A 57 34.49 19.34 -14.45
C ASP A 57 33.39 19.59 -13.41
N SER A 58 33.72 20.07 -12.21
CA SER A 58 32.69 20.42 -11.21
C SER A 58 31.88 21.68 -11.57
N ILE A 59 32.44 22.59 -12.37
CA ILE A 59 31.75 23.78 -12.89
C ILE A 59 30.86 23.42 -14.09
N ILE A 60 31.38 22.60 -15.01
CA ILE A 60 30.66 22.23 -16.25
C ILE A 60 29.65 21.12 -15.96
N HIS A 61 29.96 20.20 -15.05
CA HIS A 61 29.13 19.05 -14.65
C HIS A 61 28.94 19.03 -13.13
N PRO A 62 28.15 19.98 -12.58
CA PRO A 62 27.93 20.05 -11.14
C PRO A 62 27.18 18.82 -10.61
N THR A 63 27.57 18.34 -9.43
CA THR A 63 26.84 17.31 -8.70
C THR A 63 25.46 17.85 -8.32
N PRO A 64 24.36 17.14 -8.62
CA PRO A 64 23.04 17.60 -8.21
C PRO A 64 22.90 17.60 -6.70
N PHE A 65 22.28 18.64 -6.15
CA PHE A 65 21.78 18.65 -4.78
C PHE A 65 20.34 18.12 -4.75
N LEU A 66 19.83 17.79 -3.56
CA LEU A 66 18.43 17.41 -3.40
C LEU A 66 17.85 18.09 -2.16
N LYS A 67 16.78 18.86 -2.34
CA LYS A 67 16.04 19.52 -1.28
C LYS A 67 14.57 19.16 -1.39
N LEU A 68 14.02 18.54 -0.36
CA LEU A 68 12.62 18.10 -0.35
C LEU A 68 11.80 19.08 0.48
N ARG A 69 10.56 19.33 0.04
CA ARG A 69 9.62 20.18 0.79
C ARG A 69 9.17 19.52 2.09
N SER A 70 9.06 18.21 2.11
CA SER A 70 8.78 17.40 3.30
C SER A 70 9.44 16.03 3.14
N LYS A 71 9.78 15.40 4.26
CA LYS A 71 10.17 13.98 4.32
C LYS A 71 8.99 13.07 4.63
N ASN A 72 7.91 13.61 5.19
CA ASN A 72 6.68 12.89 5.49
C ASN A 72 5.58 13.39 4.55
N ILE A 73 5.13 12.53 3.65
CA ILE A 73 4.16 12.86 2.61
C ILE A 73 2.77 12.45 3.10
N HIS A 74 1.90 13.44 3.25
CA HIS A 74 0.51 13.20 3.63
C HIS A 74 -0.36 13.11 2.38
N ILE A 75 -1.15 12.04 2.29
CA ILE A 75 -2.19 11.90 1.27
C ILE A 75 -3.43 12.67 1.77
N ASN A 76 -3.98 13.56 0.94
CA ASN A 76 -5.02 14.49 1.36
C ASN A 76 -6.27 14.40 0.47
N GLY A 77 -7.42 14.66 1.09
CA GLY A 77 -8.70 14.76 0.39
C GLY A 77 -9.17 13.42 -0.17
N THR A 78 -9.48 13.38 -1.47
CA THR A 78 -9.94 12.17 -2.15
C THR A 78 -8.83 11.41 -2.90
N HIS A 79 -7.57 11.79 -2.70
CA HIS A 79 -6.45 11.14 -3.39
C HIS A 79 -6.07 9.84 -2.68
N THR A 80 -5.51 8.91 -3.43
CA THR A 80 -5.07 7.58 -2.95
C THR A 80 -3.58 7.37 -3.12
N LYS A 81 -2.86 8.41 -3.57
CA LYS A 81 -1.42 8.38 -3.82
C LYS A 81 -0.79 9.68 -3.35
N GLY A 82 0.42 9.56 -2.81
CA GLY A 82 1.23 10.68 -2.34
C GLY A 82 1.80 11.51 -3.49
N VAL A 83 2.17 12.75 -3.16
CA VAL A 83 2.86 13.66 -4.07
C VAL A 83 4.05 14.29 -3.36
N LEU A 84 5.24 14.07 -3.91
CA LEU A 84 6.48 14.69 -3.44
C LEU A 84 6.81 15.92 -4.30
N TYR A 85 7.19 17.00 -3.61
CA TYR A 85 7.74 18.20 -4.23
C TYR A 85 9.15 18.45 -3.72
N GLY A 86 10.03 18.87 -4.61
CA GLY A 86 11.40 19.22 -4.24
C GLY A 86 12.12 20.03 -5.30
N GLU A 87 13.39 20.30 -5.00
CA GLU A 87 14.32 21.10 -5.78
C GLU A 87 15.64 20.35 -5.95
N THR A 88 16.24 20.49 -7.12
CA THR A 88 17.54 19.96 -7.51
C THR A 88 18.12 20.84 -8.64
N LEU A 89 19.23 20.46 -9.24
CA LEU A 89 19.71 21.14 -10.44
C LEU A 89 18.69 21.03 -11.57
N SER A 90 18.60 22.06 -12.41
CA SER A 90 17.70 22.08 -13.56
C SER A 90 17.91 20.88 -14.49
N ASN A 91 16.83 20.34 -15.04
CA ASN A 91 16.85 19.21 -15.98
C ASN A 91 17.52 17.93 -15.44
N SER A 92 17.60 17.75 -14.12
CA SER A 92 18.12 16.53 -13.49
C SER A 92 17.06 15.44 -13.45
N LYS A 93 17.50 14.19 -13.53
CA LYS A 93 16.65 13.02 -13.31
C LYS A 93 16.51 12.81 -11.79
N VAL A 94 15.31 12.71 -11.28
CA VAL A 94 15.03 12.34 -9.88
C VAL A 94 14.46 10.94 -9.88
N ILE A 95 15.06 10.06 -9.09
CA ILE A 95 14.71 8.66 -9.00
C ILE A 95 14.26 8.40 -7.57
N LEU A 96 13.05 7.90 -7.42
CA LEU A 96 12.52 7.39 -6.16
C LEU A 96 12.49 5.87 -6.29
N LYS A 97 13.14 5.20 -5.35
CA LYS A 97 13.15 3.75 -5.25
C LYS A 97 12.43 3.36 -3.98
N ASP A 98 11.60 2.33 -4.05
CA ASP A 98 11.10 1.71 -2.83
C ASP A 98 12.27 1.31 -1.92
N ALA A 99 12.10 1.50 -0.62
CA ALA A 99 13.07 1.10 0.38
C ALA A 99 13.32 -0.41 0.35
N ASP A 100 12.29 -1.22 0.09
CA ASP A 100 12.36 -2.69 0.01
C ASP A 100 12.94 -3.19 -1.34
N GLY A 101 12.88 -2.36 -2.38
CA GLY A 101 13.36 -2.65 -3.73
C GLY A 101 12.51 -3.64 -4.53
N ILE A 102 11.27 -3.89 -4.10
CA ILE A 102 10.31 -4.78 -4.77
C ILE A 102 9.64 -4.05 -5.93
N ASP A 103 9.26 -2.79 -5.72
CA ASP A 103 8.50 -2.01 -6.70
C ASP A 103 9.34 -1.25 -7.72
N ASP A 104 8.69 -0.92 -8.84
CA ASP A 104 9.28 -0.16 -9.94
C ASP A 104 9.69 1.25 -9.50
N ASN A 105 10.86 1.68 -9.98
CA ASN A 105 11.36 3.01 -9.64
C ASN A 105 10.51 4.11 -10.26
N ILE A 106 10.09 5.09 -9.47
CA ILE A 106 9.44 6.30 -9.97
C ILE A 106 10.50 7.28 -10.44
N ILE A 107 10.45 7.65 -11.71
CA ILE A 107 11.44 8.52 -12.34
C ILE A 107 10.76 9.78 -12.84
N VAL A 108 11.21 10.94 -12.35
CA VAL A 108 10.76 12.25 -12.82
C VAL A 108 11.95 13.12 -13.22
N LYS A 109 11.68 14.25 -13.87
CA LYS A 109 12.71 15.22 -14.26
C LYS A 109 12.40 16.58 -13.65
N SER A 110 13.41 17.26 -13.13
CA SER A 110 13.26 18.66 -12.72
C SER A 110 13.14 19.57 -13.93
N ASN A 111 12.37 20.65 -13.79
CA ASN A 111 12.20 21.63 -14.86
C ASN A 111 13.42 22.56 -15.00
N GLY A 112 13.32 23.56 -15.88
CA GLY A 112 14.37 24.55 -16.11
C GLY A 112 14.75 25.35 -14.85
N ASN A 113 13.85 25.45 -13.88
CA ASN A 113 14.07 26.15 -12.60
C ASN A 113 14.58 25.21 -11.49
N GLY A 114 14.82 23.93 -11.80
CA GLY A 114 15.30 22.96 -10.81
C GLY A 114 14.22 22.37 -9.90
N THR A 115 12.96 22.74 -10.06
CA THR A 115 11.85 22.17 -9.27
C THR A 115 11.33 20.87 -9.90
N PHE A 116 10.84 19.94 -9.09
CA PHE A 116 10.21 18.71 -9.56
C PHE A 116 8.97 18.34 -8.73
N LYS A 117 8.09 17.54 -9.36
CA LYS A 117 6.90 16.94 -8.75
C LYS A 117 6.89 15.45 -9.09
N ALA A 118 6.91 14.59 -8.08
CA ALA A 118 6.68 13.16 -8.23
C ALA A 118 5.29 12.81 -7.72
N THR A 119 4.52 12.06 -8.50
CA THR A 119 3.16 11.63 -8.21
C THR A 119 3.07 10.12 -8.27
N GLY A 120 2.04 9.55 -7.65
CA GLY A 120 1.83 8.10 -7.69
C GLY A 120 2.67 7.37 -6.64
N LEU A 121 2.98 8.03 -5.53
CA LEU A 121 3.64 7.37 -4.40
C LEU A 121 2.59 6.53 -3.66
N ASP A 122 2.93 5.28 -3.40
CA ASP A 122 2.08 4.34 -2.68
C ASP A 122 1.99 4.73 -1.20
N ASP A 123 0.84 4.46 -0.61
CA ASP A 123 0.56 4.70 0.80
C ASP A 123 1.32 3.73 1.69
N CYS A 124 1.66 4.17 2.91
CA CYS A 124 2.44 3.39 3.87
C CYS A 124 3.83 2.95 3.35
N THR A 125 4.33 3.56 2.27
CA THR A 125 5.60 3.18 1.63
C THR A 125 6.73 4.16 1.95
N ASP A 126 7.93 3.61 2.14
CA ASP A 126 9.17 4.36 2.28
C ASP A 126 9.92 4.43 0.96
N TYR A 127 10.38 5.62 0.56
CA TYR A 127 11.18 5.79 -0.65
C TYR A 127 12.57 6.38 -0.38
N LYS A 128 13.56 5.86 -1.11
CA LYS A 128 14.90 6.43 -1.27
C LYS A 128 14.92 7.33 -2.50
N VAL A 129 15.15 8.62 -2.30
CA VAL A 129 15.16 9.65 -3.34
C VAL A 129 16.59 10.06 -3.67
N THR A 130 16.94 10.04 -4.96
CA THR A 130 18.25 10.49 -5.46
C THR A 130 18.07 11.31 -6.73
N ALA A 131 18.79 12.44 -6.84
CA ALA A 131 18.91 13.19 -8.08
C ALA A 131 20.17 12.77 -8.85
N GLN A 132 20.08 12.71 -10.17
CA GLN A 132 21.18 12.34 -11.06
C GLN A 132 21.26 13.32 -12.25
N LYS A 133 22.48 13.77 -12.55
CA LYS A 133 22.79 14.58 -13.73
C LYS A 133 24.21 14.30 -14.19
N ASN A 134 24.40 14.09 -15.51
CA ASN A 134 25.70 13.86 -16.13
C ASN A 134 26.56 12.80 -15.41
N GLY A 135 25.96 11.65 -15.05
CA GLY A 135 26.64 10.57 -14.34
C GLY A 135 26.84 10.79 -12.82
N LYS A 136 26.75 12.02 -12.33
CA LYS A 136 26.84 12.35 -10.90
C LYS A 136 25.50 12.20 -10.19
N LYS A 137 25.54 11.85 -8.91
CA LYS A 137 24.36 11.64 -8.05
C LYS A 137 24.42 12.55 -6.83
N SER A 138 23.26 12.96 -6.34
CA SER A 138 23.12 13.62 -5.04
C SER A 138 23.27 12.61 -3.91
N ASP A 139 23.32 13.12 -2.69
CA ASP A 139 23.02 12.30 -1.51
C ASP A 139 21.61 11.71 -1.61
N THR A 140 21.42 10.54 -0.98
CA THR A 140 20.13 9.86 -0.93
C THR A 140 19.34 10.35 0.28
N LEU A 141 18.10 10.79 0.05
CA LEU A 141 17.18 11.17 1.11
C LEU A 141 16.08 10.12 1.24
N LYS A 142 15.72 9.77 2.48
CA LYS A 142 14.57 8.92 2.76
C LYS A 142 13.32 9.78 2.98
N ILE A 143 12.20 9.30 2.45
CA ILE A 143 10.87 9.83 2.73
C ILE A 143 9.93 8.69 3.10
N SER A 144 8.84 9.03 3.78
CA SER A 144 7.76 8.11 4.13
C SER A 144 6.44 8.70 3.66
N VAL A 145 5.57 7.86 3.10
CA VAL A 145 4.21 8.23 2.70
C VAL A 145 3.25 7.70 3.76
N GLY A 146 2.38 8.58 4.26
CA GLY A 146 1.35 8.20 5.23
C GLY A 146 0.15 7.51 4.57
N ASP A 147 -0.75 7.03 5.41
CA ASP A 147 -1.93 6.26 5.02
C ASP A 147 -2.92 7.05 4.17
N ILE A 148 -3.80 6.31 3.49
CA ILE A 148 -4.93 6.88 2.75
C ILE A 148 -5.98 7.38 3.74
N PRO A 149 -6.37 8.68 3.68
CA PRO A 149 -7.38 9.21 4.59
C PRO A 149 -8.76 8.60 4.31
N GLU A 150 -9.61 8.46 5.35
CA GLU A 150 -10.98 7.95 5.23
C GLU A 150 -11.79 8.69 4.14
N SER A 151 -11.52 9.99 3.93
CA SER A 151 -12.17 10.81 2.90
C SER A 151 -11.93 10.35 1.46
N ALA A 152 -10.88 9.57 1.22
CA ALA A 152 -10.57 8.98 -0.07
C ALA A 152 -11.32 7.68 -0.36
N TYR A 153 -12.06 7.14 0.61
CA TYR A 153 -12.93 5.98 0.43
C TYR A 153 -14.34 6.41 0.02
N THR A 154 -14.97 5.59 -0.84
CA THR A 154 -16.40 5.70 -1.10
C THR A 154 -17.15 5.24 0.13
N LYS A 155 -18.04 6.07 0.68
CA LYS A 155 -18.84 5.66 1.84
C LYS A 155 -19.93 4.72 1.38
N LEU A 156 -20.20 3.70 2.17
CA LEU A 156 -21.32 2.79 2.00
C LEU A 156 -21.88 2.43 3.36
N HIS A 157 -23.19 2.58 3.50
CA HIS A 157 -23.95 2.03 4.60
C HIS A 157 -25.17 1.34 4.00
N VAL A 158 -25.37 0.09 4.36
CA VAL A 158 -26.48 -0.71 3.88
C VAL A 158 -27.44 -0.88 5.05
N ASN A 159 -28.71 -0.51 4.85
CA ASN A 159 -29.70 -0.74 5.88
C ASN A 159 -29.84 -2.26 6.04
N HIS A 160 -29.81 -2.72 7.29
CA HIS A 160 -29.87 -4.14 7.61
C HIS A 160 -28.62 -4.93 7.12
N SER A 161 -27.44 -4.33 6.96
CA SER A 161 -26.20 -5.11 6.81
C SER A 161 -25.56 -5.42 8.16
N ASN A 162 -25.72 -6.64 8.66
CA ASN A 162 -24.87 -7.27 9.69
C ASN A 162 -25.29 -8.74 9.93
N SER A 163 -24.65 -9.41 10.87
CA SER A 163 -24.78 -10.85 11.13
C SER A 163 -26.20 -11.34 11.43
N ASN A 164 -27.07 -10.49 11.98
CA ASN A 164 -28.42 -10.88 12.39
C ASN A 164 -29.56 -10.01 11.78
N ASN A 165 -29.28 -9.08 10.87
CA ASN A 165 -30.33 -8.27 10.21
C ASN A 165 -30.59 -8.72 8.76
N ALA A 166 -30.99 -9.97 8.53
CA ALA A 166 -31.44 -10.38 7.20
C ALA A 166 -32.72 -9.63 6.78
N LEU A 167 -32.83 -9.31 5.48
CA LEU A 167 -34.07 -8.83 4.89
C LEU A 167 -35.01 -10.03 4.70
N ILE A 168 -36.14 -10.03 5.43
CA ILE A 168 -37.07 -11.15 5.43
C ILE A 168 -38.14 -10.95 4.36
N ILE A 169 -38.27 -11.93 3.46
CA ILE A 169 -39.38 -11.98 2.51
C ILE A 169 -40.49 -12.85 3.08
N ASN A 170 -41.64 -12.23 3.32
CA ASN A 170 -42.91 -12.92 3.47
C ASN A 170 -43.53 -13.10 2.07
N ASN A 171 -44.09 -14.28 1.80
CA ASN A 171 -44.47 -14.75 0.46
C ASN A 171 -45.67 -14.02 -0.18
N THR A 172 -45.88 -12.74 0.15
CA THR A 172 -46.95 -11.90 -0.35
C THR A 172 -46.60 -11.15 -1.63
N ASP A 173 -45.30 -10.93 -1.93
CA ASP A 173 -44.85 -10.02 -3.01
C ASP A 173 -43.80 -10.61 -3.98
N ARG A 174 -44.23 -11.48 -4.90
CA ARG A 174 -43.44 -11.95 -6.07
C ARG A 174 -41.99 -12.38 -5.77
N ASN A 175 -41.71 -12.79 -4.53
CA ASN A 175 -40.39 -13.13 -4.04
C ASN A 175 -39.32 -12.04 -4.24
N THR A 176 -39.68 -10.78 -4.01
CA THR A 176 -38.76 -9.64 -4.10
C THR A 176 -38.75 -8.81 -2.84
N ILE A 177 -37.64 -8.14 -2.55
CA ILE A 177 -37.51 -7.19 -1.44
C ILE A 177 -36.80 -5.92 -1.89
N THR A 178 -37.10 -4.80 -1.23
CA THR A 178 -36.40 -3.54 -1.48
C THR A 178 -35.23 -3.41 -0.52
N ALA A 179 -34.02 -3.53 -1.04
CA ALA A 179 -32.79 -3.17 -0.34
C ALA A 179 -32.59 -1.65 -0.41
N SER A 180 -32.04 -1.05 0.65
CA SER A 180 -31.79 0.39 0.70
C SER A 180 -30.60 0.72 1.60
N GLY A 181 -30.10 1.94 1.49
CA GLY A 181 -29.00 2.43 2.31
C GLY A 181 -28.56 3.84 1.95
N THR A 182 -27.39 4.22 2.44
CA THR A 182 -26.71 5.47 2.12
C THR A 182 -25.30 5.21 1.60
N SER A 183 -24.75 6.16 0.87
CA SER A 183 -23.41 6.11 0.31
C SER A 183 -22.92 7.52 -0.02
N SER A 184 -21.71 7.67 -0.55
CA SER A 184 -21.30 8.93 -1.18
C SER A 184 -22.32 9.35 -2.25
N PRO A 185 -22.72 10.64 -2.34
CA PRO A 185 -23.61 11.13 -3.40
C PRO A 185 -23.14 10.72 -4.79
N ASN A 186 -24.06 10.27 -5.64
CA ASN A 186 -23.78 9.80 -7.00
C ASN A 186 -22.86 8.58 -7.10
N ALA A 187 -22.59 7.87 -6.00
CA ALA A 187 -21.90 6.58 -6.08
C ALA A 187 -22.73 5.57 -6.87
N ILE A 188 -22.05 4.69 -7.59
CA ILE A 188 -22.63 3.52 -8.25
C ILE A 188 -22.50 2.35 -7.28
N ILE A 189 -23.64 1.77 -6.92
CA ILE A 189 -23.75 0.60 -6.07
C ILE A 189 -24.01 -0.60 -6.97
N LYS A 190 -23.17 -1.63 -6.90
CA LYS A 190 -23.34 -2.90 -7.61
C LYS A 190 -23.75 -3.98 -6.63
N PHE A 191 -24.58 -4.89 -7.12
CA PHE A 191 -25.01 -6.08 -6.39
C PHE A 191 -24.55 -7.30 -7.17
N GLU A 192 -23.74 -8.12 -6.52
CA GLU A 192 -23.10 -9.29 -7.11
C GLU A 192 -23.62 -10.55 -6.42
N ASN A 193 -23.85 -11.60 -7.21
CA ASN A 193 -24.25 -12.89 -6.69
C ASN A 193 -22.99 -13.76 -6.51
N PRO A 194 -22.57 -14.06 -5.26
CA PRO A 194 -21.41 -14.90 -5.02
C PRO A 194 -21.59 -16.34 -5.51
N ASP A 195 -22.84 -16.80 -5.66
CA ASP A 195 -23.13 -18.14 -6.19
C ASP A 195 -23.01 -18.23 -7.71
N ASP A 196 -22.99 -17.10 -8.42
CA ASP A 196 -22.85 -17.01 -9.88
C ASP A 196 -21.54 -16.31 -10.24
N ASN A 197 -20.44 -16.76 -9.64
CA ASN A 197 -19.07 -16.23 -9.87
C ASN A 197 -18.99 -14.70 -9.77
N TYR A 198 -19.66 -14.11 -8.76
CA TYR A 198 -19.72 -12.67 -8.53
C TYR A 198 -20.29 -11.87 -9.71
N ARG A 199 -21.14 -12.49 -10.52
CA ARG A 199 -21.81 -11.79 -11.60
C ARG A 199 -22.62 -10.62 -11.04
N VAL A 200 -22.42 -9.45 -11.64
CA VAL A 200 -23.23 -8.27 -11.35
C VAL A 200 -24.67 -8.52 -11.81
N ILE A 201 -25.58 -8.62 -10.84
CA ILE A 201 -27.01 -8.86 -11.09
C ILE A 201 -27.75 -7.54 -11.26
N LYS A 202 -27.37 -6.51 -10.49
CA LYS A 202 -28.01 -5.20 -10.50
C LYS A 202 -27.01 -4.07 -10.22
N LYS A 203 -27.40 -2.86 -10.64
CA LYS A 203 -26.72 -1.59 -10.32
C LYS A 203 -27.75 -0.53 -9.99
N VAL A 204 -27.41 0.37 -9.06
CA VAL A 204 -28.18 1.59 -8.77
C VAL A 204 -27.21 2.73 -8.49
N THR A 205 -27.61 3.95 -8.80
CA THR A 205 -26.85 5.16 -8.46
C THR A 205 -27.50 5.84 -7.27
N ALA A 206 -26.72 6.17 -6.25
CA ALA A 206 -27.19 6.98 -5.14
C ALA A 206 -27.57 8.39 -5.60
N ASN A 207 -28.64 8.94 -5.03
CA ASN A 207 -29.07 10.29 -5.35
C ASN A 207 -28.11 11.35 -4.78
N ASN A 208 -28.44 12.62 -5.00
CA ASN A 208 -27.66 13.76 -4.52
C ASN A 208 -27.49 13.81 -2.98
N ASN A 209 -28.38 13.13 -2.24
CA ASN A 209 -28.31 13.01 -0.78
C ASN A 209 -27.62 11.70 -0.33
N GLY A 210 -27.02 10.96 -1.26
CA GLY A 210 -26.36 9.68 -0.98
C GLY A 210 -27.31 8.51 -0.74
N LYS A 211 -28.63 8.69 -0.85
CA LYS A 211 -29.61 7.62 -0.61
C LYS A 211 -29.78 6.76 -1.87
N TRP A 212 -29.93 5.46 -1.68
CA TRP A 212 -30.22 4.50 -2.75
C TRP A 212 -31.23 3.46 -2.27
N ALA A 213 -31.98 2.90 -3.23
CA ALA A 213 -32.88 1.78 -3.00
C ALA A 213 -33.02 0.96 -4.29
N ILE A 214 -33.14 -0.36 -4.15
CA ILE A 214 -33.24 -1.27 -5.29
C ILE A 214 -34.07 -2.51 -4.94
N LYS A 215 -34.82 -3.02 -5.91
CA LYS A 215 -35.53 -4.30 -5.76
C LYS A 215 -34.58 -5.44 -6.12
N LEU A 216 -34.44 -6.38 -5.18
CA LEU A 216 -33.68 -7.63 -5.33
C LEU A 216 -34.62 -8.82 -5.28
N ASN A 217 -34.21 -9.89 -5.94
CA ASN A 217 -34.91 -11.16 -5.89
C ASN A 217 -34.45 -11.94 -4.66
N GLY A 218 -35.40 -12.48 -3.92
CA GLY A 218 -35.15 -13.47 -2.88
C GLY A 218 -34.82 -14.85 -3.45
N PRO A 219 -34.49 -15.82 -2.58
CA PRO A 219 -34.29 -17.19 -3.01
C PRO A 219 -35.64 -17.81 -3.38
N GLY A 220 -35.68 -18.73 -4.35
CA GLY A 220 -36.92 -19.29 -4.89
C GLY A 220 -37.81 -20.00 -3.85
N THR A 221 -39.04 -20.33 -4.25
CA THR A 221 -40.06 -20.94 -3.37
C THR A 221 -40.18 -22.47 -3.54
N GLY A 222 -39.41 -23.06 -4.44
CA GLY A 222 -39.35 -24.50 -4.68
C GLY A 222 -38.60 -25.24 -3.57
N GLU A 223 -38.81 -26.55 -3.48
CA GLU A 223 -38.24 -27.39 -2.42
C GLU A 223 -36.73 -27.58 -2.53
N THR A 224 -36.15 -27.31 -3.71
CA THR A 224 -34.70 -27.36 -3.98
C THR A 224 -34.04 -25.99 -3.98
N ASP A 225 -34.81 -24.92 -3.79
CA ASP A 225 -34.27 -23.57 -3.74
C ASP A 225 -33.54 -23.35 -2.41
N LYS A 226 -32.70 -22.31 -2.35
CA LYS A 226 -32.03 -21.98 -1.09
C LYS A 226 -33.03 -21.35 -0.11
N LYS A 227 -32.78 -21.47 1.19
CA LYS A 227 -33.54 -20.72 2.21
C LYS A 227 -33.14 -19.24 2.25
N GLU A 228 -31.89 -18.96 1.86
CA GLU A 228 -31.26 -17.65 1.93
C GLU A 228 -30.42 -17.43 0.66
N ILE A 229 -30.41 -16.20 0.15
CA ILE A 229 -29.44 -15.73 -0.85
C ILE A 229 -28.66 -14.54 -0.27
N GLU A 230 -27.37 -14.48 -0.58
CA GLU A 230 -26.47 -13.39 -0.22
C GLU A 230 -26.17 -12.56 -1.46
N TYR A 231 -26.15 -11.24 -1.31
CA TYR A 231 -25.66 -10.32 -2.33
C TYR A 231 -24.48 -9.52 -1.77
N TYR A 232 -23.35 -9.57 -2.46
CA TYR A 232 -22.22 -8.68 -2.21
C TYR A 232 -22.48 -7.31 -2.82
N ILE A 233 -22.05 -6.28 -2.10
CA ILE A 233 -22.34 -4.89 -2.44
C ILE A 233 -21.04 -4.11 -2.52
N GLU A 234 -20.79 -3.59 -3.72
CA GLU A 234 -19.70 -2.67 -4.01
C GLU A 234 -20.27 -1.25 -4.16
N ALA A 235 -19.64 -0.24 -3.55
CA ALA A 235 -19.90 1.17 -3.85
C ALA A 235 -18.66 1.86 -4.43
N LYS A 236 -18.85 2.53 -5.57
CA LYS A 236 -17.78 3.24 -6.28
C LYS A 236 -18.17 4.64 -6.73
N ILE A 237 -17.28 5.60 -6.57
CA ILE A 237 -17.30 6.90 -7.25
C ILE A 237 -15.95 7.17 -7.94
N SER A 238 -15.95 7.87 -9.08
CA SER A 238 -14.81 7.88 -10.03
C SER A 238 -13.45 8.33 -9.45
N ASN A 239 -13.45 9.06 -8.34
CA ASN A 239 -12.26 9.69 -7.75
C ASN A 239 -11.99 9.23 -6.31
N ARG A 240 -12.47 8.04 -5.92
CA ARG A 240 -12.27 7.46 -4.59
C ARG A 240 -12.03 5.96 -4.70
N LEU A 241 -11.42 5.40 -3.66
CA LEU A 241 -11.37 3.95 -3.50
C LEU A 241 -12.78 3.38 -3.39
N THR A 242 -12.94 2.22 -3.99
CA THR A 242 -14.15 1.42 -3.89
C THR A 242 -14.30 0.90 -2.46
N ASN A 243 -15.54 0.88 -1.94
CA ASN A 243 -15.86 0.11 -0.74
C ASN A 243 -16.51 -1.21 -1.15
N ASN A 244 -15.99 -2.33 -0.63
CA ASN A 244 -16.40 -3.69 -0.97
C ASN A 244 -17.04 -4.45 0.21
N ASP A 245 -17.35 -3.75 1.31
CA ASP A 245 -17.62 -4.40 2.60
C ASP A 245 -19.11 -4.62 2.86
N GLY A 246 -19.96 -4.27 1.89
CA GLY A 246 -21.41 -4.41 2.03
C GLY A 246 -21.90 -5.81 1.67
N ALA A 247 -22.79 -6.36 2.49
CA ALA A 247 -23.53 -7.57 2.16
C ALA A 247 -24.99 -7.47 2.62
N ILE A 248 -25.89 -8.09 1.86
CA ILE A 248 -27.30 -8.27 2.24
C ILE A 248 -27.65 -9.74 2.16
N PHE A 249 -28.36 -10.21 3.17
CA PHE A 249 -28.96 -11.53 3.23
C PHE A 249 -30.46 -11.41 3.03
N ILE A 250 -31.02 -12.26 2.17
CA ILE A 250 -32.45 -12.31 1.94
C ILE A 250 -32.94 -13.71 2.27
N GLU A 251 -33.81 -13.81 3.27
CA GLU A 251 -34.37 -15.08 3.74
C GLU A 251 -35.82 -15.27 3.29
N ASN A 252 -36.16 -16.50 2.89
CA ASN A 252 -37.54 -16.91 2.61
C ASN A 252 -38.09 -17.77 3.76
N THR A 253 -39.10 -17.25 4.46
CA THR A 253 -39.74 -17.90 5.61
C THR A 253 -40.66 -19.06 5.23
N ASN A 254 -41.05 -19.18 3.96
CA ASN A 254 -41.97 -20.20 3.46
C ASN A 254 -41.25 -21.36 2.74
N HIS A 255 -39.93 -21.44 2.86
CA HIS A 255 -39.13 -22.53 2.31
C HIS A 255 -39.58 -23.88 2.91
N LYS A 256 -40.11 -24.79 2.08
CA LYS A 256 -40.56 -26.12 2.51
C LYS A 256 -39.39 -26.96 3.01
N ASN A 257 -39.50 -27.49 4.23
CA ASN A 257 -38.49 -28.39 4.79
C ASN A 257 -38.57 -29.77 4.14
N MET A 258 -37.59 -30.15 3.31
CA MET A 258 -37.39 -31.57 2.97
C MET A 258 -36.76 -32.33 4.15
N PRO A 259 -37.04 -33.63 4.32
CA PRO A 259 -36.20 -34.52 5.13
C PRO A 259 -34.81 -34.59 4.48
N LYS A 260 -33.81 -33.99 5.14
CA LYS A 260 -32.43 -33.94 4.62
C LYS A 260 -31.85 -35.34 4.46
N LYS A 261 -31.21 -35.61 3.30
CA LYS A 261 -30.12 -36.59 3.23
C LYS A 261 -29.12 -36.21 4.33
N LYS A 262 -28.84 -37.13 5.27
CA LYS A 262 -27.95 -36.89 6.44
C LYS A 262 -26.54 -36.52 5.97
N ILE A 263 -26.32 -35.24 5.68
CA ILE A 263 -25.00 -34.64 5.65
C ILE A 263 -24.69 -34.31 7.11
N ASN A 264 -23.52 -34.73 7.60
CA ASN A 264 -23.08 -34.43 8.95
C ASN A 264 -23.09 -32.91 9.15
N LYS A 265 -23.70 -32.44 10.25
CA LYS A 265 -23.81 -31.02 10.57
C LYS A 265 -22.44 -30.32 10.61
N TYR A 266 -21.40 -31.05 11.01
CA TYR A 266 -20.04 -30.55 11.07
C TYR A 266 -19.40 -30.40 9.69
N ASP A 267 -19.61 -31.34 8.77
CA ASP A 267 -19.07 -31.23 7.39
C ASP A 267 -19.68 -30.02 6.65
N LYS A 268 -20.98 -29.78 6.86
CA LYS A 268 -21.67 -28.61 6.31
C LYS A 268 -21.16 -27.31 6.92
N TYR A 269 -20.94 -27.31 8.23
CA TYR A 269 -20.40 -26.17 8.97
C TYR A 269 -18.99 -25.81 8.49
N THR A 270 -18.06 -26.78 8.47
CA THR A 270 -16.67 -26.58 8.02
C THR A 270 -16.59 -26.13 6.56
N LYS A 271 -17.43 -26.68 5.67
CA LYS A 271 -17.48 -26.25 4.26
C LYS A 271 -17.93 -24.79 4.13
N GLN A 272 -18.85 -24.33 4.97
CA GLN A 272 -19.32 -22.95 4.96
C GLN A 272 -18.28 -21.98 5.52
N LEU A 273 -17.51 -22.37 6.54
CA LEU A 273 -16.39 -21.57 7.04
C LEU A 273 -15.30 -21.41 5.97
N ASN A 274 -14.90 -22.50 5.32
CA ASN A 274 -13.90 -22.49 4.23
C ASN A 274 -14.28 -21.56 3.07
N GLY A 275 -15.57 -21.29 2.86
CA GLY A 275 -16.02 -20.33 1.85
C GLY A 275 -15.55 -18.89 2.08
N TYR A 276 -15.12 -18.53 3.29
CA TYR A 276 -14.67 -17.18 3.66
C TYR A 276 -13.14 -17.00 3.63
N VAL A 277 -12.41 -18.09 3.39
CA VAL A 277 -10.96 -18.07 3.16
C VAL A 277 -10.65 -17.37 1.82
N ASN A 278 -9.55 -16.63 1.76
CA ASN A 278 -9.05 -15.91 0.56
C ASN A 278 -9.95 -14.78 0.03
N ARG A 279 -10.75 -14.16 0.91
CA ARG A 279 -11.60 -12.99 0.58
C ARG A 279 -11.22 -11.71 1.32
N GLY A 280 -9.92 -11.53 1.61
CA GLY A 280 -9.42 -10.41 2.42
C GLY A 280 -9.62 -10.56 3.93
N ASN A 281 -10.22 -11.68 4.38
CA ASN A 281 -10.61 -11.89 5.77
C ASN A 281 -9.79 -12.94 6.52
N ALA A 282 -9.20 -13.92 5.83
CA ALA A 282 -8.32 -14.96 6.39
C ALA A 282 -7.68 -15.76 5.25
N THR A 283 -6.52 -16.35 5.49
CA THR A 283 -5.80 -17.26 4.58
C THR A 283 -6.20 -18.72 4.76
N ASP A 284 -6.71 -19.10 5.94
CA ASP A 284 -7.17 -20.46 6.22
C ASP A 284 -8.21 -20.50 7.36
N VAL A 285 -8.96 -21.59 7.44
CA VAL A 285 -9.84 -21.89 8.58
C VAL A 285 -9.91 -23.38 8.86
N SER A 286 -9.79 -23.72 10.15
CA SER A 286 -9.98 -25.07 10.64
C SER A 286 -11.00 -25.11 11.77
N TYR A 287 -11.66 -26.26 11.93
CA TYR A 287 -12.59 -26.51 13.03
C TYR A 287 -12.22 -27.82 13.72
N ASP A 288 -11.75 -27.71 14.97
CA ASP A 288 -11.56 -28.84 15.85
C ASP A 288 -12.88 -29.19 16.54
N GLN A 289 -13.45 -30.33 16.16
CA GLN A 289 -14.69 -30.85 16.72
C GLN A 289 -14.54 -31.28 18.18
N THR A 290 -13.35 -31.71 18.59
CA THR A 290 -13.10 -32.25 19.95
C THR A 290 -13.02 -31.11 20.96
N GLY A 291 -12.27 -30.06 20.63
CA GLY A 291 -12.18 -28.84 21.43
C GLY A 291 -13.25 -27.79 21.12
N ASN A 292 -14.21 -28.09 20.23
CA ASN A 292 -15.22 -27.18 19.71
C ASN A 292 -14.64 -25.78 19.39
N THR A 293 -13.53 -25.74 18.65
CA THR A 293 -12.76 -24.51 18.41
C THR A 293 -12.60 -24.26 16.93
N VAL A 294 -12.98 -23.07 16.47
CA VAL A 294 -12.64 -22.58 15.13
C VAL A 294 -11.38 -21.75 15.20
N THR A 295 -10.40 -22.10 14.37
CA THR A 295 -9.16 -21.35 14.22
C THR A 295 -9.12 -20.72 12.83
N TRP A 296 -9.08 -19.40 12.79
CA TRP A 296 -8.83 -18.64 11.57
C TRP A 296 -7.38 -18.23 11.50
N THR A 297 -6.76 -18.43 10.34
CA THR A 297 -5.40 -17.96 10.06
C THR A 297 -5.49 -16.65 9.26
N GLY A 298 -4.96 -15.57 9.80
CA GLY A 298 -4.89 -14.26 9.16
C GLY A 298 -3.87 -14.20 8.02
N PHE A 299 -3.67 -13.01 7.45
CA PHE A 299 -2.58 -12.74 6.51
C PHE A 299 -1.30 -12.38 7.27
N GLU A 300 -0.12 -12.57 6.67
CA GLU A 300 1.15 -12.14 7.29
C GLU A 300 1.13 -10.65 7.63
N ALA A 301 0.57 -9.81 6.75
CA ALA A 301 0.46 -8.36 6.95
C ALA A 301 -0.35 -7.94 8.18
N TRP A 302 -1.16 -8.84 8.77
CA TRP A 302 -1.92 -8.52 9.99
C TRP A 302 -1.04 -8.32 11.21
N GLU A 303 0.21 -8.78 11.19
CA GLU A 303 1.20 -8.51 12.25
C GLU A 303 1.44 -6.99 12.42
N ASP A 304 1.36 -6.24 11.33
CA ASP A 304 1.61 -4.80 11.32
C ASP A 304 0.34 -3.96 11.48
N TYR A 305 -0.84 -4.59 11.56
CA TYR A 305 -2.11 -3.86 11.62
C TYR A 305 -2.36 -3.33 13.04
N SER A 306 -2.90 -2.10 13.12
CA SER A 306 -3.33 -1.57 14.41
C SER A 306 -4.57 -2.32 14.91
N TYR A 307 -4.87 -2.18 16.21
CA TYR A 307 -6.10 -2.72 16.79
C TYR A 307 -7.35 -2.28 16.00
N ASN A 308 -7.42 -1.01 15.60
CA ASN A 308 -8.57 -0.46 14.88
C ASN A 308 -8.72 -1.06 13.47
N ASP A 309 -7.62 -1.52 12.87
CA ASP A 309 -7.63 -2.15 11.53
C ASP A 309 -7.99 -3.63 11.62
N LEU A 310 -7.56 -4.31 12.68
CA LEU A 310 -7.87 -5.73 12.95
C LEU A 310 -9.29 -5.93 13.46
N GLU A 311 -9.82 -5.00 14.26
CA GLU A 311 -11.14 -5.11 14.88
C GLU A 311 -12.26 -5.47 13.89
N PRO A 312 -12.44 -4.74 12.77
CA PRO A 312 -13.52 -5.06 11.82
C PRO A 312 -13.34 -6.44 11.15
N LEU A 313 -12.10 -6.84 10.87
CA LEU A 313 -11.79 -8.14 10.24
C LEU A 313 -12.12 -9.30 11.20
N ILE A 314 -11.64 -9.20 12.44
CA ILE A 314 -11.86 -10.23 13.47
C ILE A 314 -13.34 -10.30 13.86
N THR A 315 -14.03 -9.15 13.93
CA THR A 315 -15.47 -9.08 14.18
C THR A 315 -16.26 -9.81 13.09
N LEU A 316 -15.85 -9.67 11.82
CA LEU A 316 -16.46 -10.42 10.71
C LEU A 316 -16.23 -11.93 10.84
N LEU A 317 -15.01 -12.37 11.15
CA LEU A 317 -14.70 -13.80 11.34
C LEU A 317 -15.49 -14.41 12.49
N GLN A 318 -15.62 -13.68 13.61
CA GLN A 318 -16.46 -14.07 14.73
C GLN A 318 -17.92 -14.22 14.30
N ALA A 319 -18.45 -13.21 13.61
CA ALA A 319 -19.83 -13.21 13.13
C ALA A 319 -20.12 -14.41 12.22
N VAL A 320 -19.24 -14.68 11.25
CA VAL A 320 -19.34 -15.84 10.35
C VAL A 320 -19.35 -17.14 11.16
N THR A 321 -18.42 -17.28 12.08
CA THR A 321 -18.28 -18.48 12.92
C THR A 321 -19.56 -18.78 13.70
N LEU A 322 -20.07 -17.80 14.45
CA LEU A 322 -21.24 -17.97 15.30
C LEU A 322 -22.52 -18.22 14.51
N ARG A 323 -22.71 -17.50 13.40
CA ARG A 323 -23.89 -17.65 12.55
C ARG A 323 -23.93 -19.01 11.85
N ARG A 324 -22.78 -19.48 11.35
CA ARG A 324 -22.71 -20.80 10.71
C ARG A 324 -22.87 -21.91 11.75
N ALA A 325 -22.45 -21.70 13.01
CA ALA A 325 -22.69 -22.67 14.06
C ALA A 325 -24.19 -22.82 14.35
N ASP A 326 -24.89 -21.70 14.56
CA ASP A 326 -26.34 -21.67 14.79
C ASP A 326 -27.12 -22.25 13.59
N ALA A 327 -26.83 -21.81 12.37
CA ALA A 327 -27.50 -22.28 11.16
C ALA A 327 -27.33 -23.78 10.86
N ASN A 328 -26.35 -24.44 11.50
CA ASN A 328 -26.09 -25.87 11.37
C ASN A 328 -26.36 -26.67 12.66
N ASN A 329 -26.92 -26.06 13.71
CA ASN A 329 -27.10 -26.69 15.03
C ASN A 329 -25.80 -27.28 15.60
N VAL A 330 -24.68 -26.55 15.41
CA VAL A 330 -23.40 -26.79 16.05
C VAL A 330 -23.36 -25.97 17.33
N GLU A 331 -22.85 -26.55 18.42
CA GLU A 331 -22.69 -25.82 19.68
C GLU A 331 -21.81 -24.59 19.48
N THR A 332 -22.07 -23.53 20.23
CA THR A 332 -21.30 -22.28 20.12
C THR A 332 -19.81 -22.58 20.31
N PRO A 333 -18.95 -22.35 19.30
CA PRO A 333 -17.55 -22.71 19.37
C PRO A 333 -16.73 -21.64 20.11
N ASN A 334 -15.58 -22.06 20.61
CA ASN A 334 -14.47 -21.14 20.88
C ASN A 334 -13.91 -20.64 19.54
N ILE A 335 -13.30 -19.47 19.57
CA ILE A 335 -12.71 -18.85 18.38
C ILE A 335 -11.26 -18.49 18.69
N LYS A 336 -10.36 -18.84 17.79
CA LYS A 336 -8.97 -18.41 17.81
C LYS A 336 -8.63 -17.75 16.49
N ILE A 337 -7.93 -16.62 16.56
CA ILE A 337 -7.37 -15.95 15.41
C ILE A 337 -5.85 -16.00 15.56
N ILE A 338 -5.18 -16.58 14.56
CA ILE A 338 -3.74 -16.74 14.55
C ILE A 338 -3.12 -16.11 13.30
N LEU A 339 -1.85 -15.72 13.37
CA LEU A 339 -1.03 -15.39 12.22
C LEU A 339 -0.47 -16.68 11.57
N PRO A 340 0.03 -16.62 10.32
CA PRO A 340 0.64 -17.77 9.66
C PRO A 340 1.83 -18.40 10.42
N ASN A 341 2.52 -17.63 11.26
CA ASN A 341 3.59 -18.11 12.13
C ASN A 341 3.08 -18.85 13.39
N GLY A 342 1.76 -18.94 13.59
CA GLY A 342 1.11 -19.61 14.72
C GLY A 342 0.85 -18.72 15.93
N GLN A 343 1.25 -17.45 15.91
CA GLN A 343 0.97 -16.49 16.98
C GLN A 343 -0.53 -16.21 17.08
N GLN A 344 -1.10 -16.35 18.27
CA GLN A 344 -2.48 -15.95 18.55
C GLN A 344 -2.56 -14.44 18.74
N ILE A 345 -3.48 -13.80 18.03
CA ILE A 345 -3.70 -12.34 18.08
C ILE A 345 -5.08 -11.99 18.64
N ALA A 346 -6.01 -12.94 18.65
CA ALA A 346 -7.27 -12.81 19.36
C ALA A 346 -7.87 -14.17 19.70
N HIS A 347 -8.68 -14.21 20.74
CA HIS A 347 -9.48 -15.37 21.10
C HIS A 347 -10.83 -15.00 21.70
N ARG A 348 -11.76 -15.95 21.62
CA ARG A 348 -13.04 -15.90 22.30
C ARG A 348 -13.37 -17.26 22.88
N ASP A 349 -13.52 -17.30 24.20
CA ASP A 349 -14.11 -18.44 24.88
C ASP A 349 -15.65 -18.36 24.84
N VAL A 350 -16.32 -19.51 24.91
CA VAL A 350 -17.78 -19.57 24.97
C VAL A 350 -18.31 -18.70 26.12
N GLY A 351 -19.27 -17.82 25.80
CA GLY A 351 -19.91 -16.91 26.76
C GLY A 351 -19.17 -15.60 27.01
N ASN A 352 -17.96 -15.44 26.45
CA ASN A 352 -17.16 -14.23 26.58
C ASN A 352 -17.18 -13.37 25.31
N GLU A 353 -16.75 -12.13 25.46
CA GLU A 353 -16.44 -11.23 24.35
C GLU A 353 -15.10 -11.63 23.69
N MET A 354 -14.87 -11.17 22.46
CA MET A 354 -13.60 -11.34 21.78
C MET A 354 -12.52 -10.55 22.52
N LYS A 355 -11.42 -11.21 22.86
CA LYS A 355 -10.23 -10.61 23.44
C LYS A 355 -9.14 -10.55 22.39
N PHE A 356 -8.50 -9.41 22.28
CA PHE A 356 -7.32 -9.21 21.45
C PHE A 356 -6.10 -9.47 22.32
N ASP A 357 -5.17 -10.28 21.81
CA ASP A 357 -4.02 -10.81 22.55
C ASP A 357 -2.71 -10.05 22.26
N ASN A 358 -2.82 -8.89 21.61
CA ASN A 358 -1.69 -8.01 21.32
C ASN A 358 -1.09 -7.38 22.57
#